data_AF-A0AA41K7G8-F1
#
_entry.id   AF-A0AA41K7G8-F1
#
_cell.length_a   1.000
_cell.length_b   1.000
_cell.length_c   1.000
_cell.angle_alpha   90.00
_cell.angle_beta   90.00
_cell.angle_gamma   90.00
#
_symmetry.space_group_name_H-M   'P 1'
#
loop_
_entity.id
_entity.type
_entity.pdbx_description
1 polymer ?
#
loop_
_entity_poly.entity_id
_entity_poly.type
_entity_poly.pdbx_seq_one_letter_code
_entity_poly.pdbx_strand_id
1 'polypeptide(L)' 'MANVTEIRMNNVPVDLFLQGQMAVERINAVQEYVNSAKYTDDNVIFSILGVKKKEQQEAGNDASVPL' A
#
# COMPACT_ATOMS: atom_id res chain seq x y z
N MET A 1 -39.12 -9.93 -9.90
CA MET A 1 -38.38 -10.76 -8.93
C MET A 1 -37.11 -10.00 -8.58
N ALA A 2 -36.96 -9.56 -7.33
CA ALA A 2 -35.73 -8.90 -6.90
C ALA A 2 -34.61 -9.92 -6.93
N ASN A 3 -33.49 -9.59 -7.57
CA ASN A 3 -32.28 -10.38 -7.51
C ASN A 3 -31.75 -10.23 -6.07
N VAL A 4 -32.16 -11.13 -5.18
CA VAL A 4 -31.66 -11.18 -3.81
C VAL A 4 -30.24 -11.67 -3.92
N THR A 5 -29.30 -10.75 -4.06
CA THR A 5 -27.88 -11.04 -3.95
C THR A 5 -27.69 -11.68 -2.59
N GLU A 6 -27.45 -12.99 -2.57
CA GLU A 6 -27.16 -13.76 -1.37
C GLU A 6 -25.91 -13.13 -0.74
N ILE A 7 -26.09 -12.29 0.28
CA ILE A 7 -24.98 -11.70 1.03
C ILE A 7 -24.36 -12.85 1.83
N ARG A 8 -23.44 -13.57 1.21
CA ARG A 8 -22.59 -14.53 1.91
C ARG A 8 -21.65 -13.72 2.80
N MET A 9 -21.94 -13.71 4.09
CA MET A 9 -20.97 -13.24 5.08
C MET A 9 -19.79 -14.20 5.05
N ASN A 10 -18.76 -13.84 4.31
CA ASN A 10 -17.50 -14.57 4.35
C ASN A 10 -16.90 -14.35 5.74
N ASN A 11 -16.77 -15.43 6.52
CA ASN A 11 -16.07 -15.38 7.79
C ASN A 11 -14.59 -15.12 7.50
N VAL A 12 -14.17 -13.87 7.69
CA VAL A 12 -12.76 -13.48 7.64
C VAL A 12 -12.18 -13.67 9.04
N PRO A 13 -11.06 -14.39 9.19
CA PRO A 13 -10.32 -14.44 10.45
C PRO A 13 -10.07 -13.03 11.00
N VAL A 14 -10.33 -12.81 12.29
CA VAL A 14 -10.21 -11.49 12.94
C VAL A 14 -8.83 -10.88 12.71
N ASP A 15 -7.77 -11.69 12.75
CA ASP A 15 -6.41 -11.23 12.50
C ASP A 15 -6.22 -10.66 11.08
N LEU A 16 -6.80 -11.32 10.07
CA LEU A 16 -6.76 -10.85 8.68
C LEU A 16 -7.57 -9.56 8.51
N PHE A 17 -8.71 -9.47 9.19
CA PHE A 17 -9.51 -8.26 9.18
C PHE A 17 -8.74 -7.07 9.80
N LEU A 18 -8.12 -7.28 10.96
CA LEU A 18 -7.31 -6.27 11.64
C LEU A 18 -6.10 -5.85 10.80
N GLN A 19 -5.42 -6.80 10.16
CA GLN A 19 -4.34 -6.50 9.21
C GLN A 19 -4.83 -5.66 8.03
N GLY A 20 -6.01 -5.99 7.48
CA GLY A 20 -6.63 -5.21 6.40
C GLY A 20 -6.95 -3.78 6.82
N GLN A 21 -7.54 -3.58 8.00
CA GLN A 21 -7.84 -2.24 8.53
C GLN A 21 -6.56 -1.41 8.72
N MET A 22 -5.54 -1.99 9.35
CA MET A 22 -4.25 -1.33 9.54
C MET A 22 -3.55 -1.01 8.21
N ALA A 23 -3.69 -1.84 7.19
CA ALA A 23 -3.17 -1.55 5.85
C ALA A 23 -3.87 -0.34 5.23
N VAL A 24 -5.19 -0.24 5.35
CA VAL A 24 -5.97 0.91 4.86
C VAL A 24 -5.55 2.20 5.58
N GLU A 25 -5.38 2.16 6.90
CA GLU A 25 -4.92 3.32 7.68
C GLU A 25 -3.55 3.82 7.21
N ARG A 26 -2.59 2.91 6.98
CA ARG A 26 -1.25 3.29 6.50
C ARG A 26 -1.28 3.88 5.09
N ILE A 27 -2.12 3.33 4.20
CA ILE A 27 -2.30 3.88 2.85
C ILE A 27 -2.86 5.30 2.92
N ASN A 28 -3.88 5.52 3.75
CA ASN A 28 -4.47 6.85 3.94
C ASN A 28 -3.46 7.85 4.50
N ALA A 29 -2.64 7.44 5.47
CA ALA A 29 -1.59 8.29 6.04
C ALA A 29 -0.51 8.65 5.01
N VAL A 30 -0.12 7.71 4.13
CA VAL A 30 0.78 8.03 3.00
C VAL A 30 0.13 9.03 2.06
N GLN A 31 -1.14 8.83 1.72
CA GLN A 31 -1.86 9.75 0.83
C GLN A 31 -1.96 11.16 1.41
N GLU A 32 -2.23 11.29 2.72
CA GLU A 32 -2.24 12.57 3.42
C GLU A 32 -0.85 13.25 3.41
N TYR A 33 0.21 12.47 3.64
CA TYR A 33 1.58 12.97 3.53
C TYR A 33 1.90 13.47 2.12
N VAL A 34 1.61 12.68 1.09
CA VAL A 34 1.86 13.04 -0.32
C VAL A 34 1.08 14.30 -0.71
N ASN A 35 -0.16 14.44 -0.25
CA ASN A 35 -0.99 15.60 -0.56
C ASN A 35 -0.50 16.89 0.13
N SER A 36 0.16 16.78 1.28
CA SER A 36 0.65 17.93 2.05
C SER A 36 2.11 18.29 1.77
N ALA A 37 2.90 17.34 1.28
CA ALA A 37 4.30 17.53 0.98
C ALA A 37 4.53 18.23 -0.37
N LYS A 38 5.45 19.20 -0.41
CA LYS A 38 5.91 19.84 -1.66
C LYS A 38 6.75 18.88 -2.52
N TYR A 39 7.52 18.00 -1.86
CA TYR A 39 8.29 16.92 -2.45
C TYR A 39 8.19 15.69 -1.55
N THR A 40 8.01 14.53 -2.14
CA THR A 40 7.87 13.26 -1.42
C THR A 40 9.23 12.69 -1.02
N ASP A 41 9.37 12.23 0.22
CA ASP A 41 10.52 11.47 0.72
C ASP A 41 10.15 10.00 0.91
N ASP A 42 10.81 9.13 0.15
CA ASP A 42 10.64 7.67 0.21
C ASP A 42 10.85 7.12 1.63
N ASN A 43 11.81 7.65 2.40
CA ASN A 43 12.07 7.17 3.75
C ASN A 43 10.89 7.44 4.68
N VAL A 44 10.21 8.58 4.50
CA VAL A 44 9.00 8.91 5.25
C VAL A 44 7.86 7.98 4.85
N ILE A 45 7.67 7.73 3.55
CA ILE A 45 6.65 6.81 3.05
C ILE A 45 6.88 5.38 3.58
N PHE A 46 8.12 4.87 3.50
CA PHE A 46 8.47 3.55 4.04
C PHE A 46 8.29 3.47 5.55
N SER A 47 8.58 4.55 6.28
CA SER A 47 8.34 4.64 7.72
C SER A 47 6.85 4.57 8.06
N ILE A 48 5.99 5.28 7.32
CA ILE A 48 4.53 5.24 7.50
C ILE A 48 3.98 3.84 7.19
N LEU A 49 4.45 3.22 6.10
CA LEU A 49 4.06 1.86 5.72
C LEU A 49 4.59 0.80 6.71
N GLY A 50 5.56 1.14 7.56
CA GLY A 50 6.19 0.21 8.50
C GLY A 50 6.98 -0.89 7.80
N VAL A 51 7.50 -0.62 6.61
CA VAL A 51 8.29 -1.58 5.82
C VAL A 51 9.72 -1.09 5.69
N LYS A 52 10.68 -2.01 5.78
CA LYS A 52 12.08 -1.67 5.55
C LYS A 52 12.28 -1.40 4.07
N LYS A 53 12.90 -0.27 3.74
CA LYS A 53 13.42 -0.01 2.40
C LYS A 53 14.36 -1.16 2.05
N LYS A 54 14.08 -1.88 0.96
CA LYS A 54 15.12 -2.71 0.35
C LYS A 54 16.18 -1.73 -0.13
N GLU A 55 17.40 -1.85 0.38
CA GLU A 55 18.53 -1.15 -0.22
C GLU A 55 18.48 -1.45 -1.72
N GLN A 56 18.39 -0.41 -2.54
CA GLN A 56 18.65 -0.57 -3.96
C GLN A 56 20.06 -1.16 -4.04
N GLN A 57 20.18 -2.47 -4.28
CA GLN A 57 21.24 -2.92 -5.15
C GLN A 57 21.00 -2.10 -6.41
N GLU A 58 21.88 -1.12 -6.63
CA GLU A 58 21.99 -0.40 -7.88
C GLU A 58 21.78 -1.43 -8.98
N ALA A 59 20.65 -1.34 -9.67
CA ALA A 59 20.47 -2.04 -10.93
C ALA A 59 21.52 -1.42 -11.85
N GLY A 60 22.73 -1.96 -11.81
CA GLY A 60 23.75 -1.73 -12.79
C GLY A 60 23.14 -2.08 -14.14
N ASN A 61 22.82 -1.03 -14.88
CA ASN A 61 23.10 -0.94 -16.30
C ASN A 61 22.62 -2.13 -17.16
N ASP A 62 21.31 -2.33 -17.30
CA ASP A 62 20.77 -2.99 -18.51
C ASP A 62 19.26 -2.70 -18.68
N ALA A 63 18.96 -1.47 -19.05
CA ALA A 63 17.69 -1.15 -19.70
C ALA A 63 17.98 -0.10 -20.78
N SER A 64 18.74 -0.52 -21.81
CA SER A 64 18.67 0.14 -23.11
C SER A 64 17.21 0.09 -23.56
N VAL A 65 16.49 1.18 -23.35
CA VAL A 65 15.22 1.44 -24.02
C VAL A 65 15.56 1.56 -25.50
N PRO A 66 15.05 0.69 -26.40
CA PRO A 66 15.23 0.91 -27.82
C PRO A 66 14.37 2.11 -28.24
N LEU A 67 15.01 3.04 -28.99
CA LEU A 67 14.35 4.13 -29.71
C LEU A 67 13.40 3.60 -30.79
#